data_AF-A0A6P5DE87-F1
#
_entry.id   AF-A0A6P5DE87-F1
#
_cell.length_a   1.000
_cell.length_b   1.000
_cell.length_c   1.000
_cell.angle_alpha   90.00
_cell.angle_beta   90.00
_cell.angle_gamma   90.00
#
_symmetry.space_group_name_H-M   'P 1'
#
loop_
_entity.id
_entity.type
_entity.pdbx_description
1 polymer ?
#
loop_
_entity_poly.entity_id
_entity_poly.type
_entity_poly.pdbx_seq_one_letter_code
_entity_poly.pdbx_strand_id
1 'polypeptide(L)'
;MGPDRRRGTFSVRTAEAVDAFGHPLLWLGFISGVYEGGGPVGGGGVEVVRDRPVSPPYAGICLAYFASGFNTGAVDHEADGSTNSGIFQINSRKWCKNLNPNVPNLCQMYCSDLLNPNLKDTVICAMKITQEPQGLGSWEAWRHHCQGKDLSDWVDGCEL
;
A
#
# COMPACT_ATOMS: atom_id res chain seq x y z
N MET A 1 53.72 -30.50 41.36
CA MET A 1 52.58 -30.64 42.29
C MET A 1 51.46 -29.73 41.80
N GLY A 2 50.40 -30.32 41.26
CA GLY A 2 49.21 -29.64 40.72
C GLY A 2 48.28 -30.72 40.13
N PRO A 3 46.95 -30.67 40.34
CA PRO A 3 46.25 -31.85 40.86
C PRO A 3 45.42 -32.65 39.83
N ASP A 4 45.42 -33.97 40.10
CA ASP A 4 44.35 -34.96 40.01
C ASP A 4 43.12 -34.70 39.12
N ARG A 5 42.98 -35.53 38.08
CA ARG A 5 41.89 -35.57 37.11
C ARG A 5 40.83 -36.57 37.59
N ARG A 6 39.93 -36.16 38.48
CA ARG A 6 38.81 -37.00 38.90
C ARG A 6 37.69 -37.02 37.87
N ARG A 7 37.41 -38.24 37.38
CA ARG A 7 36.19 -38.64 36.68
C ARG A 7 34.97 -38.37 37.58
N GLY A 8 34.06 -37.53 37.11
CA GLY A 8 32.70 -37.37 37.66
C GLY A 8 31.69 -37.79 36.60
N THR A 9 30.92 -38.82 36.89
CA THR A 9 29.77 -39.28 36.13
C THR A 9 28.63 -38.27 36.30
N PHE A 10 28.06 -37.79 35.19
CA PHE A 10 26.87 -36.94 35.24
C PHE A 10 25.64 -37.81 35.47
N SER A 11 25.04 -37.72 36.66
CA SER A 11 23.74 -38.29 36.96
C SER A 11 22.67 -37.33 36.42
N VAL A 12 21.92 -37.77 35.41
CA VAL A 12 20.77 -37.01 34.89
C VAL A 12 19.67 -37.07 35.94
N ARG A 13 19.44 -35.98 36.65
CA ARG A 13 18.16 -35.73 37.32
C ARG A 13 17.32 -34.89 36.37
N THR A 14 16.25 -35.48 35.86
CA THR A 14 15.20 -34.76 35.13
C THR A 14 14.54 -33.78 36.09
N ALA A 15 14.83 -32.49 35.94
CA ALA A 15 14.01 -31.44 36.52
C ALA A 15 12.84 -31.21 35.58
N GLU A 16 11.61 -31.42 36.06
CA GLU A 16 10.39 -31.12 35.33
C GLU A 16 10.30 -29.59 35.21
N ALA A 17 10.44 -29.07 33.98
CA ALA A 17 10.26 -27.66 33.70
C ALA A 17 8.76 -27.34 33.63
N VAL A 18 8.27 -26.58 34.61
CA VAL A 18 6.94 -25.97 34.61
C VAL A 18 7.06 -24.53 34.14
N ASP A 19 6.07 -24.04 33.40
CA ASP A 19 6.04 -22.63 32.98
C ASP A 19 5.71 -21.69 34.16
N ALA A 20 5.82 -20.37 33.94
CA ALA A 20 5.57 -19.35 34.96
C ALA A 20 4.13 -19.33 35.52
N PHE A 21 3.23 -20.15 34.97
CA PHE A 21 1.84 -20.31 35.40
C PHE A 21 1.52 -21.73 35.91
N GLY A 22 2.52 -22.62 36.00
CA GLY A 22 2.41 -23.92 36.67
C GLY A 22 1.86 -25.08 35.84
N HIS A 23 1.91 -25.04 34.51
CA HIS A 23 1.42 -26.15 33.66
C HIS A 23 2.57 -27.01 33.07
N PRO A 24 2.35 -28.33 32.85
CA PRO A 24 3.34 -29.22 32.21
C PRO A 24 3.39 -29.05 30.68
N LEU A 25 4.59 -28.92 30.11
CA LEU A 25 4.87 -28.64 28.69
C LEU A 25 4.60 -29.80 27.69
N LEU A 26 3.64 -30.70 27.94
CA LEU A 26 3.42 -31.88 27.09
C LEU A 26 2.42 -31.70 25.92
N TRP A 27 2.07 -30.48 25.52
CA TRP A 27 1.12 -30.25 24.43
C TRP A 27 1.63 -29.27 23.36
N LEU A 28 2.73 -29.61 22.68
CA LEU A 28 2.97 -29.15 21.30
C LEU A 28 3.55 -30.31 20.49
N GLY A 29 2.67 -30.94 19.69
CA GLY A 29 3.02 -32.04 18.80
C GLY A 29 3.86 -31.60 17.59
N PHE A 30 4.82 -32.46 17.26
CA PHE A 30 5.23 -32.88 15.91
C PHE A 30 5.07 -31.90 14.74
N ILE A 31 6.20 -31.32 14.31
CA ILE A 31 6.63 -31.40 12.90
C ILE A 31 8.13 -31.70 12.89
N SER A 32 8.51 -32.94 12.59
CA SER A 32 9.85 -33.28 12.10
C SER A 32 9.74 -33.50 10.59
N GLY A 33 10.27 -32.56 9.82
CA GLY A 33 10.66 -32.75 8.43
C GLY A 33 12.11 -32.32 8.31
N VAL A 34 13.02 -33.29 8.36
CA VAL A 34 14.44 -33.09 8.05
C VAL A 34 14.57 -33.03 6.54
N TYR A 35 15.08 -31.93 6.01
CA TYR A 35 15.70 -31.88 4.68
C TYR A 35 17.10 -31.29 4.82
N GLU A 36 18.11 -32.14 4.66
CA GLU A 36 19.49 -31.70 4.45
C GLU A 36 19.64 -31.27 2.99
N GLY A 37 20.06 -30.03 2.78
CA GLY A 37 20.43 -29.51 1.46
C GLY A 37 21.07 -28.13 1.59
N GLY A 38 22.39 -28.08 1.43
CA GLY A 38 23.23 -26.91 1.70
C GLY A 38 23.14 -25.76 0.69
N GLY A 39 23.73 -24.63 1.08
CA GLY A 39 23.97 -23.45 0.25
C GLY A 39 24.03 -22.17 1.10
N PRO A 40 25.04 -21.28 0.95
CA PRO A 40 25.29 -20.22 1.92
C PRO A 40 24.67 -18.87 1.53
N VAL A 41 24.29 -18.11 2.57
CA VAL A 41 24.09 -16.65 2.68
C VAL A 41 23.06 -15.97 1.77
N GLY A 42 22.00 -15.44 2.40
CA GLY A 42 21.17 -14.37 1.85
C GLY A 42 20.11 -13.96 2.85
N GLY A 43 20.37 -12.89 3.61
CA GLY A 43 19.42 -12.36 4.59
C GLY A 43 18.09 -11.96 3.94
N GLY A 44 17.04 -12.70 4.25
CA GLY A 44 15.66 -12.31 3.95
C GLY A 44 15.23 -11.24 4.94
N GLY A 45 15.43 -9.98 4.56
CA GLY A 45 14.79 -8.87 5.24
C GLY A 45 13.28 -9.05 5.21
N VAL A 46 12.63 -8.64 6.31
CA VAL A 46 11.22 -8.24 6.31
C VAL A 46 10.99 -7.42 5.04
N GLU A 47 10.01 -7.80 4.22
CA GLU A 47 9.51 -6.87 3.21
C GLU A 47 8.96 -5.68 3.98
N VAL A 48 9.83 -4.68 4.18
CA VAL A 48 9.43 -3.32 4.49
C VAL A 48 8.32 -3.04 3.50
N VAL A 49 7.12 -2.78 3.98
CA VAL A 49 6.05 -2.19 3.18
C VAL A 49 6.70 -1.04 2.47
N ARG A 50 7.11 -1.28 1.21
CA ARG A 50 7.96 -0.37 0.47
C ARG A 50 7.24 0.95 0.52
N ASP A 51 7.89 2.00 1.01
CA ASP A 51 7.46 3.38 0.76
C ASP A 51 7.04 3.39 -0.70
N ARG A 52 5.72 3.39 -0.95
CA ARG A 52 5.25 3.32 -2.33
C ARG A 52 5.85 4.56 -2.96
N PRO A 53 6.67 4.44 -4.02
CA PRO A 53 7.32 5.58 -4.60
C PRO A 53 6.23 6.61 -4.84
N VAL A 54 6.35 7.78 -4.20
CA VAL A 54 5.48 8.91 -4.51
C VAL A 54 5.56 9.04 -6.02
N SER A 55 4.43 8.85 -6.69
CA SER A 55 4.40 8.90 -8.15
C SER A 55 5.10 10.18 -8.58
N PRO A 56 6.01 10.14 -9.55
CA PRO A 56 6.73 11.34 -9.92
C PRO A 56 5.76 12.48 -10.26
N PRO A 57 6.11 13.75 -10.00
CA PRO A 57 5.18 14.87 -10.11
C PRO A 57 4.51 14.97 -11.49
N TYR A 58 5.23 14.57 -12.55
CA TYR A 58 4.75 14.53 -13.93
C TYR A 58 3.62 13.52 -14.20
N ALA A 59 3.48 12.48 -13.37
CA ALA A 59 2.42 11.50 -13.51
C ALA A 59 1.03 12.12 -13.30
N GLY A 60 0.90 13.03 -12.32
CA GLY A 60 -0.34 13.75 -12.09
C GLY A 60 -0.73 14.66 -13.26
N ILE A 61 0.25 15.25 -13.95
CA ILE A 61 0.02 16.19 -15.06
C ILE A 61 -0.56 15.45 -16.27
N CYS A 62 0.06 14.34 -16.69
CA CYS A 62 -0.46 13.52 -17.79
C CYS A 62 -1.89 13.03 -17.50
N LEU A 63 -2.13 12.53 -16.28
CA LEU A 63 -3.46 12.10 -15.86
C LEU A 63 -4.47 13.26 -15.94
N ALA A 64 -4.16 14.42 -15.38
CA ALA A 64 -5.05 15.57 -15.38
C ALA A 64 -5.45 16.02 -16.79
N TYR A 65 -4.50 15.98 -17.74
CA TYR A 65 -4.78 16.31 -19.14
C TYR A 65 -5.75 15.32 -19.76
N PHE A 66 -5.47 14.02 -19.69
CA PHE A 66 -6.32 13.01 -20.36
C PHE A 66 -7.63 12.75 -19.63
N ALA A 67 -7.70 13.03 -18.32
CA ALA A 67 -8.92 12.88 -17.55
C ALA A 67 -9.91 14.03 -17.82
N SER A 68 -9.44 15.27 -17.88
CA SER A 68 -10.34 16.44 -17.90
C SER A 68 -9.90 17.60 -18.78
N GLY A 69 -8.76 17.51 -19.46
CA GLY A 69 -8.15 18.64 -20.16
C GLY A 69 -7.77 19.77 -19.20
N PHE A 70 -7.35 19.43 -17.98
CA PHE A 70 -7.07 20.37 -16.88
C PHE A 70 -8.29 21.16 -16.36
N ASN A 71 -9.52 20.78 -16.73
CA ASN A 71 -10.71 21.47 -16.28
C ASN A 71 -11.10 21.05 -14.85
N THR A 72 -10.89 21.91 -13.88
CA THR A 72 -11.27 21.65 -12.48
C THR A 72 -12.78 21.55 -12.28
N GLY A 73 -13.59 22.16 -13.16
CA GLY A 73 -15.05 22.09 -13.12
C GLY A 73 -15.65 20.94 -13.91
N ALA A 74 -14.84 19.99 -14.42
CA ALA A 74 -15.33 18.89 -15.23
C ALA A 74 -16.19 17.92 -14.40
N VAL A 75 -17.35 17.56 -14.96
CA VAL A 75 -18.27 16.56 -14.41
C VAL A 75 -18.69 15.65 -15.55
N ASP A 76 -18.57 14.34 -15.32
CA ASP A 76 -19.05 13.32 -16.22
C ASP A 76 -19.98 12.33 -15.49
N HIS A 77 -20.95 11.78 -16.21
CA HIS A 77 -22.03 10.97 -15.66
C HIS A 77 -21.96 9.53 -16.20
N GLU A 78 -21.83 8.57 -15.29
CA GLU A 78 -21.77 7.16 -15.63
C GLU A 78 -23.17 6.54 -15.72
N ALA A 79 -23.28 5.44 -16.47
CA ALA A 79 -24.55 4.74 -16.68
C ALA A 79 -25.16 4.16 -15.37
N ASP A 80 -24.34 3.92 -14.35
CA ASP A 80 -24.80 3.46 -13.02
C ASP A 80 -25.25 4.61 -12.10
N GLY A 81 -25.25 5.85 -12.61
CA GLY A 81 -25.62 7.05 -11.86
C GLY A 81 -24.51 7.62 -10.98
N SER A 82 -23.31 7.03 -10.98
CA SER A 82 -22.13 7.65 -10.38
C SER A 82 -21.63 8.82 -11.23
N THR A 83 -20.86 9.71 -10.62
CA THR A 83 -20.29 10.87 -11.28
C THR A 83 -18.77 10.89 -11.12
N ASN A 84 -18.07 11.18 -12.20
CA ASN A 84 -16.65 11.54 -12.17
C ASN A 84 -16.53 13.05 -12.00
N SER A 85 -15.71 13.51 -11.06
CA SER A 85 -15.65 14.94 -10.72
C SER A 85 -14.23 15.48 -10.68
N GLY A 86 -14.08 16.70 -11.19
CA GLY A 86 -12.90 17.53 -11.08
C GLY A 86 -11.76 17.13 -12.02
N ILE A 87 -10.60 17.72 -11.77
CA ILE A 87 -9.42 17.63 -12.65
C ILE A 87 -8.92 16.19 -12.86
N PHE A 88 -9.09 15.33 -11.85
CA PHE A 88 -8.71 13.91 -11.89
C PHE A 88 -9.90 12.98 -12.12
N GLN A 89 -11.10 13.49 -12.40
CA GLN A 89 -12.29 12.65 -12.65
C GLN A 89 -12.51 11.59 -11.55
N ILE A 90 -12.50 12.00 -10.28
CA ILE A 90 -12.64 11.10 -9.13
C ILE A 90 -14.11 10.67 -9.02
N ASN A 91 -14.34 9.36 -8.97
CA ASN A 91 -15.69 8.78 -9.08
C ASN A 91 -16.43 8.68 -7.73
N SER A 92 -17.71 9.07 -7.72
CA SER A 92 -18.61 9.08 -6.55
C SER A 92 -19.08 7.71 -6.06
N ARG A 93 -18.79 6.62 -6.79
CA ARG A 93 -19.12 5.24 -6.41
C ARG A 93 -18.32 4.80 -5.17
N LYS A 94 -17.16 5.41 -4.92
CA LYS A 94 -16.24 5.00 -3.85
C LYS A 94 -15.62 6.17 -3.08
N TRP A 95 -15.27 7.26 -3.76
CA TRP A 95 -14.28 8.20 -3.22
C TRP A 95 -14.88 9.44 -2.57
N CYS A 96 -15.87 10.05 -3.18
CA CYS A 96 -16.59 11.21 -2.67
C CYS A 96 -18.08 10.91 -2.59
N LYS A 97 -18.80 11.61 -1.70
CA LYS A 97 -20.26 11.47 -1.62
C LYS A 97 -20.98 12.55 -2.43
N ASN A 98 -22.06 12.13 -3.07
CA ASN A 98 -23.12 13.03 -3.51
C ASN A 98 -24.16 13.17 -2.38
N LEU A 99 -25.37 13.65 -2.68
CA LEU A 99 -26.48 13.73 -1.71
C LEU A 99 -27.06 12.36 -1.31
N ASN A 100 -26.57 11.26 -1.92
CA ASN A 100 -26.97 9.90 -1.57
C ASN A 100 -26.17 9.40 -0.34
N PRO A 101 -26.82 9.09 0.80
CA PRO A 101 -26.13 8.70 2.02
C PRO A 101 -25.60 7.25 2.00
N ASN A 102 -25.99 6.42 1.03
CA ASN A 102 -25.72 4.99 1.02
C ASN A 102 -24.45 4.58 0.26
N VAL A 103 -23.65 5.55 -0.21
CA VAL A 103 -22.41 5.28 -0.95
C VAL A 103 -21.16 5.45 -0.08
N PRO A 104 -20.11 4.64 -0.29
CA PRO A 104 -18.83 4.86 0.37
C PRO A 104 -18.28 6.26 0.08
N ASN A 105 -17.66 6.87 1.09
CA ASN A 105 -17.03 8.19 0.98
C ASN A 105 -15.63 8.14 1.56
N LEU A 106 -14.71 7.47 0.87
CA LEU A 106 -13.38 7.21 1.43
C LEU A 106 -12.54 8.48 1.57
N CYS A 107 -12.73 9.51 0.75
CA CYS A 107 -12.06 10.80 0.90
C CYS A 107 -12.76 11.74 1.89
N GLN A 108 -13.90 11.33 2.46
CA GLN A 108 -14.64 12.10 3.46
C GLN A 108 -15.04 13.51 3.02
N MET A 109 -15.35 13.69 1.73
CA MET A 109 -15.69 14.99 1.12
C MET A 109 -16.88 14.88 0.17
N TYR A 110 -17.48 16.01 -0.20
CA TYR A 110 -18.50 16.03 -1.24
C TYR A 110 -17.85 16.05 -2.62
N CYS A 111 -18.49 15.44 -3.62
CA CYS A 111 -17.95 15.49 -4.99
C CYS A 111 -17.94 16.92 -5.56
N SER A 112 -18.79 17.82 -5.05
CA SER A 112 -18.74 19.26 -5.36
C SER A 112 -17.44 19.94 -4.91
N ASP A 113 -16.81 19.44 -3.83
CA ASP A 113 -15.57 20.01 -3.32
C ASP A 113 -14.40 19.78 -4.30
N LEU A 114 -14.48 18.71 -5.10
CA LEU A 114 -13.51 18.39 -6.14
C LEU A 114 -13.56 19.35 -7.34
N LEU A 115 -14.62 20.15 -7.45
CA LEU A 115 -14.78 21.14 -8.52
C LEU A 115 -14.07 22.47 -8.22
N ASN A 116 -13.51 22.60 -7.02
CA ASN A 116 -12.82 23.79 -6.58
C ASN A 116 -11.50 23.97 -7.35
N PRO A 117 -11.19 25.19 -7.85
CA PRO A 117 -9.89 25.47 -8.46
C PRO A 117 -8.72 25.32 -7.47
N ASN A 118 -8.97 25.42 -6.16
CA ASN A 118 -7.99 25.05 -5.15
C ASN A 118 -7.88 23.52 -5.05
N LEU A 119 -6.80 22.99 -5.62
CA LEU A 119 -6.59 21.55 -5.78
C LEU A 119 -6.14 20.82 -4.51
N LYS A 120 -5.96 21.51 -3.36
CA LYS A 120 -5.38 20.89 -2.16
C LYS A 120 -6.08 19.60 -1.74
N ASP A 121 -7.40 19.67 -1.55
CA ASP A 121 -8.17 18.50 -1.08
C ASP A 121 -8.31 17.44 -2.19
N THR A 122 -8.40 17.87 -3.44
CA THR A 122 -8.39 17.01 -4.63
C THR A 122 -7.11 16.19 -4.74
N VAL A 123 -5.94 16.82 -4.52
CA VAL A 123 -4.63 16.15 -4.53
C VAL A 123 -4.52 15.17 -3.36
N ILE A 124 -4.96 15.55 -2.16
CA ILE A 124 -4.97 14.65 -1.00
C ILE A 124 -5.83 13.41 -1.27
N CYS A 125 -7.03 13.59 -1.85
CA CYS A 125 -7.88 12.46 -2.24
C CYS A 125 -7.21 11.59 -3.31
N ALA A 126 -6.64 12.19 -4.36
CA ALA A 126 -5.92 11.44 -5.40
C ALA A 126 -4.74 10.63 -4.82
N MET A 127 -3.95 11.23 -3.91
CA MET A 127 -2.88 10.51 -3.21
C MET A 127 -3.43 9.30 -2.46
N LYS A 128 -4.56 9.44 -1.76
CA LYS A 128 -5.22 8.31 -1.09
C LYS A 128 -5.62 7.20 -2.07
N ILE A 129 -6.13 7.54 -3.26
CA ILE A 129 -6.46 6.56 -4.31
C ILE A 129 -5.19 5.83 -4.77
N THR A 130 -4.07 6.55 -4.95
CA THR A 130 -2.79 5.93 -5.35
C THR A 130 -2.19 4.99 -4.28
N GLN A 131 -2.70 5.07 -3.04
CA GLN A 131 -2.40 4.12 -1.97
C GLN A 131 -3.24 2.83 -2.05
N GLU A 132 -4.10 2.66 -3.04
CA GLU A 132 -4.70 1.35 -3.37
C GLU A 132 -3.73 0.48 -4.18
N PRO A 133 -3.87 -0.85 -4.19
CA PRO A 133 -2.93 -1.75 -4.90
C PRO A 133 -2.73 -1.42 -6.39
N GLN A 134 -3.73 -0.81 -7.05
CA GLN A 134 -3.64 -0.42 -8.46
C GLN A 134 -2.86 0.90 -8.68
N GLY A 135 -2.62 1.69 -7.63
CA GLY A 135 -1.97 3.00 -7.75
C GLY A 135 -2.71 3.93 -8.73
N LEU A 136 -1.94 4.59 -9.61
CA LEU A 136 -2.48 5.39 -10.73
C LEU A 136 -3.22 4.54 -11.78
N GLY A 137 -3.03 3.23 -11.79
CA GLY A 137 -3.78 2.30 -12.64
C GLY A 137 -5.28 2.26 -12.34
N SER A 138 -5.72 2.86 -11.23
CA SER A 138 -7.15 3.05 -10.91
C SER A 138 -7.88 3.94 -11.93
N TRP A 139 -7.15 4.77 -12.69
CA TRP A 139 -7.71 5.62 -13.74
C TRP A 139 -7.52 5.00 -15.11
N GLU A 140 -8.62 4.85 -15.86
CA GLU A 140 -8.56 4.39 -17.25
C GLU A 140 -7.75 5.32 -18.15
N ALA A 141 -7.94 6.63 -18.02
CA ALA A 141 -7.18 7.65 -18.74
C ALA A 141 -5.66 7.47 -18.54
N TRP A 142 -5.22 7.17 -17.31
CA TRP A 142 -3.82 6.87 -17.02
C TRP A 142 -3.33 5.62 -17.76
N ARG A 143 -4.08 4.51 -17.65
CA ARG A 143 -3.71 3.23 -18.27
C ARG A 143 -3.56 3.33 -19.79
N HIS A 144 -4.42 4.09 -20.44
CA HIS A 144 -4.42 4.21 -21.90
C HIS A 144 -3.42 5.23 -22.44
N HIS A 145 -3.18 6.32 -21.70
CA HIS A 145 -2.45 7.46 -22.26
C HIS A 145 -1.11 7.77 -21.60
N CYS A 146 -0.87 7.31 -20.37
CA CYS A 146 0.29 7.72 -19.59
C CYS A 146 1.16 6.54 -19.13
N GLN A 147 0.54 5.41 -18.78
CA GLN A 147 1.24 4.27 -18.20
C GLN A 147 2.32 3.73 -19.14
N GLY A 148 3.54 3.57 -18.63
CA GLY A 148 4.67 3.01 -19.36
C GLY A 148 5.31 3.94 -20.39
N LYS A 149 4.90 5.21 -20.45
CA LYS A 149 5.51 6.22 -21.32
C LYS A 149 6.57 7.03 -20.58
N ASP A 150 7.50 7.60 -21.35
CA ASP A 150 8.31 8.70 -20.85
C ASP A 150 7.40 9.94 -20.68
N LEU A 151 7.46 10.55 -19.50
CA LEU A 151 6.62 11.69 -19.13
C LEU A 151 7.44 12.96 -18.90
N SER A 152 8.74 12.95 -19.19
CA SER A 152 9.62 14.11 -19.03
C SER A 152 9.12 15.32 -19.82
N ASP A 153 8.58 15.11 -21.03
CA ASP A 153 8.01 16.16 -21.87
C ASP A 153 6.85 16.94 -21.21
N TRP A 154 6.14 16.34 -20.23
CA TRP A 154 5.03 17.03 -19.54
C TRP A 154 5.47 18.17 -18.63
N VAL A 155 6.75 18.20 -18.28
CA VAL A 155 7.36 19.25 -17.45
C VAL A 155 8.50 19.94 -18.16
N ASP A 156 8.68 19.69 -19.47
CA ASP A 156 9.66 20.42 -20.25
C ASP A 156 9.30 21.91 -20.27
N GLY A 157 10.30 22.76 -19.98
CA GLY A 157 10.12 24.20 -19.83
C GLY A 157 9.42 24.66 -18.54
N CYS A 158 9.12 23.78 -17.59
CA CYS A 158 8.64 24.16 -16.25
C CYS A 158 9.83 24.46 -15.31
N GLU A 159 9.75 25.56 -14.56
CA GLU A 159 10.64 25.84 -13.43
C GLU A 159 10.05 25.16 -12.18
N LEU A 160 10.60 24.00 -11.80
CA LEU A 160 10.14 23.16 -10.70
C LEU A 160 10.88 23.42 -9.38
#